data_AF-A0A1G8QKX2-F1
#
_entry.id   AF-A0A1G8QKX2-F1
#
_cell.length_a   1.000
_cell.length_b   1.000
_cell.length_c   1.000
_cell.angle_alpha   90.00
_cell.angle_beta   90.00
_cell.angle_gamma   90.00
#
_symmetry.space_group_name_H-M   'P 1'
#
loop_
_entity.id
_entity.type
_entity.pdbx_description
1 polymer ?
#
loop_
_entity_poly.entity_id
_entity_poly.type
_entity_poly.pdbx_seq_one_letter_code
_entity_poly.pdbx_strand_id
1 'polypeptide(L)'
;MRIGELGQVAGINPKTIRYYESIGVLPEPARTGSGYRDYDESFPDRLMFIRTAQRLGITLDEIREILSFRERGETPCAYVRGGSSPFAWCNAVVA
;
A
#
# COMPACT_ATOMS: atom_id res chain seq x y z
N MET A 1 10.90 -0.09 -12.79
CA MET A 1 11.38 1.25 -12.38
C MET A 1 12.27 1.16 -11.14
N ARG A 2 13.19 2.12 -10.93
CA ARG A 2 14.06 2.16 -9.73
C ARG A 2 13.38 2.90 -8.58
N ILE A 3 13.87 2.74 -7.34
CA ILE A 3 13.28 3.41 -6.15
C ILE A 3 13.25 4.94 -6.27
N GLY A 4 14.24 5.54 -6.93
CA GLY A 4 14.28 6.99 -7.15
C GLY A 4 13.18 7.46 -8.10
N GLU A 5 12.95 6.70 -9.17
CA GLU A 5 11.89 6.94 -10.15
C GLU A 5 10.52 6.72 -9.52
N LEU A 6 10.32 5.62 -8.79
CA LEU A 6 9.11 5.35 -8.02
C LEU A 6 8.80 6.49 -7.03
N GLY A 7 9.82 6.99 -6.33
CA GLY A 7 9.66 8.10 -5.40
C GLY A 7 9.24 9.40 -6.09
N GLN A 8 9.71 9.66 -7.30
CA GLN A 8 9.27 10.81 -8.09
C GLN A 8 7.83 10.65 -8.56
N VAL A 9 7.47 9.48 -9.11
CA VAL A 9 6.12 9.19 -9.61
C VAL A 9 5.09 9.25 -8.48
N ALA A 10 5.38 8.63 -7.33
CA ALA A 10 4.46 8.60 -6.19
C ALA A 10 4.54 9.86 -5.30
N GLY A 11 5.50 10.75 -5.51
CA GLY A 11 5.76 11.90 -4.62
C GLY A 11 6.19 11.48 -3.21
N ILE A 12 6.92 10.37 -3.08
CA ILE A 12 7.34 9.78 -1.79
C ILE A 12 8.86 9.68 -1.73
N ASN A 13 9.44 10.05 -0.60
CA ASN A 13 10.87 9.89 -0.38
C ASN A 13 11.27 8.40 -0.45
N PRO A 14 12.34 8.03 -1.18
CA PRO A 14 12.87 6.67 -1.19
C PRO A 14 13.08 6.05 0.19
N LYS A 15 13.42 6.84 1.22
CA LYS A 15 13.52 6.37 2.61
C LYS A 15 12.19 5.86 3.15
N THR A 16 11.08 6.56 2.85
CA THR A 16 9.73 6.14 3.26
C THR A 16 9.29 4.88 2.52
N ILE A 17 9.65 4.74 1.24
CA ILE A 17 9.39 3.51 0.48
C ILE A 17 10.09 2.32 1.13
N ARG A 18 11.39 2.46 1.47
CA ARG A 18 12.14 1.42 2.21
C ARG A 18 11.55 1.14 3.59
N TYR A 19 11.02 2.17 4.26
CA TYR A 19 10.34 1.98 5.53
C TYR A 19 9.09 1.12 5.36
N TYR A 20 8.23 1.42 4.38
CA TYR A 20 7.05 0.61 4.09
C TYR A 20 7.37 -0.84 3.69
N GLU A 21 8.47 -1.07 2.97
CA GLU A 21 9.01 -2.41 2.71
C GLU A 21 9.42 -3.11 4.03
N SER A 22 10.16 -2.42 4.90
CA SER A 22 10.69 -3.00 6.15
C SER A 22 9.61 -3.45 7.13
N ILE A 23 8.45 -2.79 7.10
CA ILE A 23 7.29 -3.14 7.92
C ILE A 23 6.29 -3.99 7.13
N GLY A 24 6.61 -4.44 5.91
CA GLY A 24 5.75 -5.32 5.12
C GLY A 24 4.42 -4.72 4.66
N VAL A 25 4.26 -3.39 4.67
CA VAL A 25 3.08 -2.72 4.09
C VAL A 25 3.18 -2.70 2.56
N LEU A 26 4.41 -2.51 2.08
CA LEU A 26 4.76 -2.64 0.68
C LEU A 26 5.45 -3.99 0.46
N PRO A 27 5.05 -4.79 -0.53
CA PRO A 27 5.73 -6.04 -0.83
C PRO A 27 7.15 -5.76 -1.31
N GLU A 28 8.04 -6.74 -1.10
CA GLU A 28 9.38 -6.63 -1.66
C GLU A 28 9.31 -6.65 -3.20
N PRO A 29 9.94 -5.69 -3.90
CA PRO A 29 9.95 -5.65 -5.35
C PRO A 29 10.76 -6.82 -5.91
N ALA A 30 10.42 -7.23 -7.13
CA ALA A 30 11.21 -8.18 -7.88
C ALA A 30 12.65 -7.66 -8.05
N ARG A 31 13.59 -8.58 -8.25
CA ARG A 31 14.97 -8.23 -8.61
C ARG A 31 15.19 -8.48 -10.09
N THR A 32 15.88 -7.54 -10.75
CA THR A 32 16.35 -7.74 -12.13
C THR A 32 17.37 -8.89 -12.17
N GLY A 33 17.62 -9.45 -13.36
CA GLY A 33 18.72 -10.42 -13.55
C GLY A 33 20.11 -9.88 -13.15
N SER A 34 20.25 -8.56 -13.07
CA SER A 34 21.43 -7.85 -12.58
C SER A 34 21.45 -7.58 -11.06
N GLY A 35 20.44 -8.05 -10.31
CA GLY A 35 20.40 -8.02 -8.83
C GLY A 35 19.82 -6.75 -8.20
N TYR A 36 19.36 -5.79 -9.01
CA TYR A 36 18.76 -4.56 -8.50
C TYR A 36 17.26 -4.71 -8.25
N ARG A 37 16.70 -3.93 -7.30
CA ARG A 37 15.25 -3.83 -7.12
C ARG A 37 14.58 -3.22 -8.35
N ASP A 38 13.48 -3.83 -8.77
CA ASP A 38 12.63 -3.39 -9.85
C ASP A 38 11.18 -3.30 -9.38
N TYR A 39 10.70 -2.06 -9.31
CA TYR A 39 9.33 -1.76 -8.97
C TYR A 39 8.52 -1.77 -10.27
N ASP A 40 7.44 -2.53 -10.33
CA ASP A 40 6.54 -2.50 -11.49
C ASP A 40 5.54 -1.33 -11.39
N GLU A 41 4.66 -1.23 -12.38
CA GLU A 41 3.66 -0.17 -12.50
C GLU A 41 2.55 -0.24 -11.43
N SER A 42 2.44 -1.32 -10.66
CA SER A 42 1.47 -1.44 -9.57
C SER A 42 1.90 -0.73 -8.28
N PHE A 43 3.21 -0.50 -8.11
CA PHE A 43 3.75 0.15 -6.91
C PHE A 43 3.29 1.61 -6.73
N PRO A 44 3.27 2.46 -7.77
CA PRO A 44 2.71 3.81 -7.66
C PRO A 44 1.28 3.85 -7.11
N ASP A 45 0.38 3.03 -7.65
CA ASP A 45 -1.03 2.99 -7.22
C ASP A 45 -1.16 2.53 -5.77
N ARG A 46 -0.36 1.54 -5.37
CA ARG A 46 -0.30 1.06 -3.98
C ARG A 46 0.19 2.14 -3.03
N LEU A 47 1.24 2.88 -3.41
CA LEU A 47 1.77 3.98 -2.61
C LEU A 47 0.76 5.13 -2.47
N MET A 48 0.03 5.44 -3.53
CA MET A 48 -1.07 6.41 -3.50
C MET A 48 -2.20 5.96 -2.55
N PHE A 49 -2.57 4.69 -2.59
CA PHE A 49 -3.54 4.12 -1.65
C PHE A 49 -3.09 4.26 -0.19
N ILE A 50 -1.85 3.86 0.12
CA ILE A 50 -1.28 3.99 1.47
C ILE A 50 -1.36 5.44 1.95
N ARG A 51 -0.99 6.41 1.10
CA ARG A 51 -1.04 7.84 1.44
C ARG A 51 -2.44 8.34 1.71
N THR A 52 -3.40 7.96 0.87
CA THR A 52 -4.81 8.34 1.04
C THR A 52 -5.37 7.77 2.33
N ALA A 53 -5.12 6.49 2.61
CA ALA A 53 -5.55 5.84 3.85
C ALA A 53 -4.94 6.48 5.10
N GLN A 54 -3.64 6.81 5.07
CA GLN A 54 -2.99 7.55 6.16
C GLN A 54 -3.62 8.93 6.40
N ARG A 55 -4.02 9.64 5.34
CA ARG A 55 -4.72 10.94 5.47
C ARG A 55 -6.11 10.81 6.11
N LEU A 56 -6.72 9.64 6.00
CA LEU A 56 -7.99 9.30 6.66
C LEU A 56 -7.80 8.84 8.12
N GLY A 57 -6.57 8.84 8.63
CA GLY A 57 -6.24 8.41 9.99
C GLY A 57 -6.09 6.90 10.16
N ILE A 58 -6.00 6.15 9.06
CA ILE A 58 -5.82 4.69 9.10
C ILE A 58 -4.35 4.38 9.41
N THR A 59 -4.14 3.44 10.33
CA THR A 59 -2.80 3.01 10.72
C THR A 59 -2.15 2.15 9.63
N LEU A 60 -0.81 2.07 9.64
CA LEU A 60 -0.07 1.28 8.66
C LEU A 60 -0.37 -0.23 8.79
N ASP A 61 -0.66 -0.72 10.00
CA ASP A 61 -1.01 -2.12 10.22
C ASP A 61 -2.39 -2.44 9.64
N GLU A 62 -3.40 -1.58 9.84
CA GLU A 62 -4.71 -1.73 9.19
C GLU A 62 -4.60 -1.65 7.66
N ILE A 63 -3.77 -0.75 7.12
CA ILE A 63 -3.53 -0.64 5.68
C ILE A 63 -2.92 -1.94 5.14
N ARG A 64 -2.00 -2.58 5.88
CA ARG A 64 -1.41 -3.88 5.50
C ARG A 64 -2.50 -4.94 5.39
N GLU A 65 -3.39 -5.03 6.37
CA GLU A 65 -4.50 -5.98 6.35
C GLU A 65 -5.39 -5.75 5.13
N ILE A 66 -5.78 -4.49 4.87
CA ILE A 66 -6.63 -4.12 3.73
C ILE A 66 -5.99 -4.53 2.40
N LEU A 67 -4.71 -4.23 2.22
CA LEU A 67 -3.99 -4.61 1.00
C LEU A 67 -3.95 -6.13 0.81
N SER A 68 -3.85 -6.90 1.90
CA SER A 68 -3.90 -8.37 1.83
C SER A 68 -5.25 -8.91 1.36
N PHE A 69 -6.37 -8.27 1.74
CA PHE A 69 -7.71 -8.65 1.25
C PHE A 69 -7.85 -8.37 -0.25
N ARG A 70 -7.35 -7.21 -0.71
CA ARG A 70 -7.37 -6.82 -2.13
C ARG A 70 -6.58 -7.80 -2.99
N GLU A 71 -5.42 -8.25 -2.52
CA GLU A 71 -4.61 -9.28 -3.21
C GLU A 71 -5.32 -10.63 -3.33
N ARG A 72 -6.16 -10.99 -2.36
CA ARG A 72 -6.98 -12.22 -2.40
C ARG A 72 -8.26 -12.08 -3.25
N GLY A 73 -8.54 -10.90 -3.80
CA GLY A 73 -9.80 -10.63 -4.51
C GLY A 73 -11.01 -10.63 -3.59
N GLU A 74 -10.79 -10.53 -2.28
CA GLU A 74 -11.85 -10.51 -1.27
C GLU A 74 -12.28 -9.07 -1.02
N THR A 75 -13.60 -8.85 -0.95
CA THR A 75 -14.11 -7.56 -0.49
C THR A 75 -13.96 -7.46 1.03
N PRO A 76 -13.39 -6.37 1.58
CA PRO A 76 -13.26 -6.18 3.03
C PRO A 76 -14.62 -6.07 3.76
N CYS A 77 -15.74 -6.12 3.04
CA CYS A 77 -17.10 -5.92 3.54
C CYS A 77 -17.49 -6.86 4.68
N ALA A 78 -16.86 -8.04 4.81
CA ALA A 78 -17.09 -8.94 5.94
C ALA A 78 -16.37 -8.48 7.24
N TYR A 79 -15.21 -7.83 7.11
CA TYR A 79 -14.42 -7.29 8.23
C TYR A 79 -15.07 -6.02 8.83
N VAL A 80 -15.71 -5.21 7.99
CA VAL A 80 -16.40 -3.95 8.37
C VAL A 80 -17.55 -4.15 9.37
N ARG A 81 -18.12 -5.37 9.48
CA ARG A 81 -19.25 -5.64 10.39
C ARG A 81 -18.87 -5.90 11.85
N GLY A 82 -17.58 -6.03 12.19
CA GLY A 82 -17.15 -6.55 13.50
C GLY A 82 -16.41 -5.59 14.45
N GLY A 83 -15.85 -4.47 13.99
CA GLY A 83 -14.88 -3.72 14.80
C GLY A 83 -14.92 -2.20 14.66
N SER A 84 -15.30 -1.54 15.74
CA SER A 84 -14.95 -0.19 16.27
C SER A 84 -14.65 1.04 15.37
N SER A 85 -14.82 1.06 14.05
CA SER A 85 -14.85 2.35 13.31
C SER A 85 -15.58 2.25 11.95
N PRO A 86 -16.91 2.36 11.91
CA PRO A 86 -17.71 2.06 10.71
C PRO A 86 -17.62 3.08 9.56
N PHE A 87 -17.12 4.29 9.77
CA PHE A 87 -17.30 5.40 8.82
C PHE A 87 -16.13 5.66 7.86
N ALA A 88 -14.91 5.25 8.19
CA ALA A 88 -13.74 5.45 7.29
C ALA A 88 -13.61 4.38 6.19
N TRP A 89 -14.33 3.26 6.33
CA TRP A 89 -14.07 2.01 5.62
C TRP A 89 -14.79 1.85 4.27
N CYS A 90 -15.95 2.49 4.09
CA CYS A 90 -16.74 2.33 2.86
C CYS A 90 -16.18 3.16 1.69
N ASN A 91 -15.64 4.36 1.95
CA ASN A 91 -15.18 5.27 0.89
C ASN A 91 -13.79 4.94 0.34
N ALA A 92 -12.93 4.26 1.09
CA ALA A 92 -11.55 3.98 0.65
C ALA A 92 -11.44 2.81 -0.33
N VAL A 93 -12.48 1.97 -0.44
CA VAL A 93 -12.45 0.71 -1.23
C VAL A 93 -13.22 0.82 -2.55
N VAL A 94 -14.08 1.83 -2.72
CA VAL A 94 -14.96 2.01 -3.89
C VAL A 94 -14.42 3.07 -4.89
N ALA A 95 -13.31 3.74 -4.58
CA ALA A 95 -12.69 4.77 -5.43
C ALA A 95 -11.42 4.29 -6.12
#